data_AF-A0A6N7AWT5-F1
#
_entry.id   AF-A0A6N7AWT5-F1
#
_cell.length_a   1.000
_cell.length_b   1.000
_cell.length_c   1.000
_cell.angle_alpha   90.00
_cell.angle_beta   90.00
_cell.angle_gamma   90.00
#
_symmetry.space_group_name_H-M   'P 1'
#
loop_
_entity.id
_entity.type
_entity.pdbx_description
1 polymer ?
#
loop_
_entity_poly.entity_id
_entity_poly.type
_entity_poly.pdbx_seq_one_letter_code
_entity_poly.pdbx_strand_id
1 'polypeptide(L)'
;MKVKRNELGRGKYQPLLLALLSMVGFLAITSTIHLIRYNVMIDSALLQYYLFFGAIGALSLAVRLFSFGSIFLLGAVAGLIVDCVMSFLEGPRQTMSGGIYNILIVLLGAIIGIAVEVSVRRAERAQ
;
A
#
# COMPACT_ATOMS: atom_id res chain seq x y z
N MET A 1 45.35 -2.98 7.30
CA MET A 1 44.71 -3.56 6.09
C MET A 1 43.20 -3.33 6.19
N LYS A 2 42.68 -2.22 5.64
CA LYS A 2 41.25 -1.87 5.72
C LYS A 2 40.50 -2.69 4.67
N VAL A 3 39.73 -3.68 5.11
CA VAL A 3 38.83 -4.44 4.25
C VAL A 3 37.71 -3.50 3.78
N LYS A 4 37.85 -3.00 2.54
CA LYS A 4 36.82 -2.26 1.82
C LYS A 4 35.70 -3.25 1.44
N ARG A 5 34.86 -3.64 2.41
CA ARG A 5 33.71 -4.52 2.16
C ARG A 5 32.71 -3.79 1.27
N ASN A 6 32.67 -4.14 -0.02
CA ASN A 6 31.47 -4.25 -0.87
C ASN A 6 30.21 -3.42 -0.53
N GLU A 7 30.33 -2.12 -0.26
CA GLU A 7 29.15 -1.24 -0.04
C GLU A 7 28.51 -0.77 -1.35
N LEU A 8 29.15 -0.99 -2.50
CA LEU A 8 28.71 -0.44 -3.78
C LEU A 8 27.54 -1.21 -4.44
N GLY A 9 27.22 -2.43 -3.98
CA GLY A 9 26.20 -3.29 -4.59
C GLY A 9 24.89 -3.39 -3.81
N ARG A 10 24.93 -3.34 -2.47
CA ARG A 10 23.72 -3.57 -1.64
C ARG A 10 22.79 -2.36 -1.58
N GLY A 11 23.31 -1.14 -1.57
CA GLY A 11 22.50 0.08 -1.39
C GLY A 11 21.65 0.51 -2.61
N LYS A 12 21.97 0.04 -3.83
CA LYS A 12 21.21 0.40 -5.04
C LYS A 12 19.94 -0.44 -5.23
N TYR A 13 20.00 -1.73 -4.90
CA TYR A 13 18.88 -2.66 -5.13
C TYR A 13 17.96 -2.80 -3.92
N GLN A 14 18.39 -2.38 -2.73
CA GLN A 14 17.57 -2.43 -1.51
C GLN A 14 16.19 -1.76 -1.64
N PRO A 15 16.03 -0.54 -2.22
CA PRO A 15 14.71 0.05 -2.38
C PRO A 15 13.84 -0.69 -3.40
N LEU A 16 14.45 -1.26 -4.44
CA LEU A 16 13.74 -2.06 -5.44
C LEU A 16 13.24 -3.38 -4.85
N LEU A 17 14.09 -4.05 -4.06
CA LEU A 17 13.72 -5.27 -3.35
C LEU A 17 12.59 -4.99 -2.35
N LEU A 18 12.67 -3.89 -1.60
CA LEU A 18 11.62 -3.47 -0.67
C LEU A 18 10.30 -3.22 -1.40
N ALA A 19 10.34 -2.51 -2.54
CA ALA A 19 9.16 -2.27 -3.38
C ALA A 19 8.52 -3.55 -3.91
N LEU A 20 9.34 -4.51 -4.36
CA LEU A 20 8.84 -5.81 -4.83
C LEU A 20 8.23 -6.62 -3.68
N LEU A 21 8.89 -6.68 -2.53
CA LEU A 21 8.39 -7.38 -1.35
C LEU A 21 7.11 -6.73 -0.82
N SER A 22 7.02 -5.40 -0.79
CA SER A 22 5.81 -4.70 -0.37
C SER A 22 4.67 -4.91 -1.35
N MET A 23 4.95 -4.96 -2.66
CA MET A 23 3.93 -5.24 -3.69
C MET A 23 3.36 -6.65 -3.53
N VAL A 24 4.24 -7.65 -3.44
CA VAL A 24 3.83 -9.05 -3.24
C VAL A 24 3.10 -9.21 -1.91
N GLY A 25 3.61 -8.62 -0.84
CA GLY A 25 2.99 -8.64 0.48
C GLY A 25 1.61 -7.97 0.48
N PHE A 26 1.48 -6.81 -0.17
CA PHE A 26 0.21 -6.11 -0.32
C PHE A 26 -0.82 -6.97 -1.05
N LEU A 27 -0.47 -7.52 -2.20
CA LEU A 27 -1.37 -8.38 -2.97
C LEU A 27 -1.75 -9.66 -2.20
N ALA A 28 -0.80 -10.26 -1.48
CA ALA A 28 -1.06 -11.43 -0.66
C ALA A 28 -2.05 -11.09 0.47
N ILE A 29 -1.88 -9.95 1.15
CA ILE A 29 -2.77 -9.50 2.22
C ILE A 29 -4.17 -9.20 1.66
N THR A 30 -4.29 -8.42 0.60
CA THR A 30 -5.60 -8.06 0.03
C THR A 30 -6.34 -9.29 -0.51
N SER A 31 -5.63 -10.20 -1.19
CA SER A 31 -6.18 -11.48 -1.65
C SER A 31 -6.63 -12.37 -0.49
N THR A 32 -5.85 -12.44 0.58
CA THR A 32 -6.19 -13.25 1.76
C THR A 32 -7.42 -12.68 2.47
N ILE A 33 -7.49 -11.36 2.68
CA ILE A 33 -8.65 -10.70 3.30
C ILE A 33 -9.92 -10.97 2.47
N HIS A 34 -9.84 -10.79 1.14
CA HIS A 34 -10.97 -11.03 0.25
C HIS A 34 -11.42 -12.50 0.27
N LEU A 35 -10.47 -13.44 0.20
CA LEU A 35 -10.75 -14.87 0.25
C LEU A 35 -11.43 -15.26 1.57
N ILE A 36 -10.93 -14.78 2.71
CA ILE A 36 -11.53 -15.05 4.03
C ILE A 36 -12.96 -14.49 4.10
N ARG A 37 -13.20 -13.30 3.54
CA ARG A 37 -14.50 -12.63 3.63
C ARG A 37 -15.56 -13.23 2.72
N TYR A 38 -15.22 -13.43 1.45
CA TYR A 38 -16.17 -13.82 0.41
C TYR A 38 -16.08 -15.30 0.03
N ASN A 39 -15.07 -16.03 0.51
CA ASN A 39 -14.78 -17.44 0.18
C ASN A 39 -14.61 -17.68 -1.34
N VAL A 40 -14.24 -16.63 -2.08
CA VAL A 40 -13.96 -16.65 -3.51
C VAL A 40 -12.64 -15.92 -3.75
N MET A 41 -11.90 -16.37 -4.76
CA MET A 41 -10.72 -15.66 -5.25
C MET A 41 -11.11 -14.29 -5.81
N ILE A 42 -10.19 -13.33 -5.71
CA ILE A 42 -10.34 -12.00 -6.30
C ILE A 42 -10.59 -12.15 -7.82
N ASP A 43 -11.59 -11.44 -8.32
CA ASP A 43 -11.88 -11.38 -9.76
C ASP A 43 -10.85 -10.50 -10.50
N SER A 44 -10.80 -10.59 -11.83
CA SER A 44 -9.80 -9.85 -12.60
C SER A 44 -9.92 -8.33 -12.45
N ALA A 45 -11.13 -7.81 -12.26
CA ALA A 45 -11.37 -6.37 -12.13
C ALA A 45 -10.85 -5.83 -10.79
N LEU A 46 -11.18 -6.49 -9.68
CA LEU A 46 -10.69 -6.11 -8.35
C LEU A 46 -9.18 -6.37 -8.23
N LEU A 47 -8.64 -7.39 -8.91
CA LEU A 47 -7.20 -7.61 -8.99
C LEU A 47 -6.49 -6.44 -9.68
N GLN A 48 -6.99 -5.96 -10.82
CA GLN A 48 -6.43 -4.80 -11.52
C GLN A 48 -6.46 -3.55 -10.64
N TYR A 49 -7.54 -3.36 -9.89
CA TYR A 49 -7.69 -2.25 -8.97
C TYR A 49 -6.64 -2.28 -7.84
N TYR A 50 -6.44 -3.42 -7.18
CA TYR A 50 -5.40 -3.56 -6.15
C TYR A 50 -3.99 -3.60 -6.74
N LEU A 51 -3.80 -4.10 -7.95
CA LEU A 51 -2.52 -4.00 -8.65
C LEU A 51 -2.14 -2.53 -8.89
N PHE A 52 -3.10 -1.69 -9.26
CA PHE A 52 -2.86 -0.26 -9.46
C PHE A 52 -2.41 0.42 -8.15
N PHE A 53 -3.11 0.19 -7.04
CA PHE A 53 -2.70 0.74 -5.74
C PHE A 53 -1.37 0.17 -5.24
N GLY A 54 -1.19 -1.15 -5.36
CA GLY A 54 0.07 -1.80 -5.03
C GLY A 54 1.24 -1.19 -5.83
N ALA A 55 1.04 -0.94 -7.13
CA ALA A 55 2.04 -0.34 -8.00
C ALA A 55 2.38 1.11 -7.58
N ILE A 56 1.40 1.94 -7.22
CA ILE A 56 1.64 3.30 -6.72
C ILE A 56 2.50 3.27 -5.45
N GLY A 57 2.12 2.43 -4.48
CA GLY A 57 2.86 2.29 -3.22
C GLY A 57 4.27 1.75 -3.45
N ALA A 58 4.42 0.68 -4.22
CA ALA A 58 5.71 0.06 -4.52
C ALA A 58 6.62 0.99 -5.31
N LEU A 59 6.11 1.68 -6.34
CA LEU A 59 6.89 2.64 -7.12
C LEU A 59 7.40 3.78 -6.24
N SER A 60 6.59 4.24 -5.30
CA SER A 60 6.98 5.25 -4.31
C SER A 60 8.15 4.79 -3.46
N LEU A 61 8.12 3.55 -2.97
CA LEU A 61 9.26 2.97 -2.23
C LEU A 61 10.51 2.83 -3.11
N ALA A 62 10.34 2.47 -4.39
CA ALA A 62 11.45 2.35 -5.34
C ALA A 62 12.16 3.70 -5.58
N VAL A 63 11.43 4.82 -5.60
CA VAL A 63 11.98 6.18 -5.69
C VAL A 63 12.37 6.79 -4.33
N ARG A 64 12.43 5.97 -3.27
CA ARG A 64 12.81 6.36 -1.89
C ARG A 64 11.84 7.33 -1.22
N LEU A 65 10.56 7.32 -1.60
CA LEU A 65 9.46 7.95 -0.85
C LEU A 65 8.92 6.92 0.16
N PHE A 66 9.76 6.54 1.13
CA PHE A 66 9.49 5.40 2.01
C PHE A 66 8.28 5.63 2.92
N SER A 67 8.13 6.86 3.45
CA SER A 67 7.03 7.20 4.35
C SER A 67 5.71 7.25 3.58
N PHE A 68 5.68 7.93 2.43
CA PHE A 68 4.48 7.98 1.59
C PHE A 68 4.05 6.58 1.14
N GLY A 69 4.97 5.80 0.55
CA GLY A 69 4.64 4.47 0.00
C GLY A 69 4.08 3.52 1.06
N SER A 70 4.66 3.53 2.27
CA SER A 70 4.21 2.67 3.37
C SER A 70 2.83 3.09 3.90
N ILE A 71 2.61 4.38 4.14
CA ILE A 71 1.33 4.90 4.63
C ILE A 71 0.22 4.69 3.59
N PHE A 72 0.52 4.89 2.31
CA PHE A 72 -0.44 4.67 1.22
C PHE A 72 -0.90 3.21 1.16
N LEU A 73 0.04 2.26 1.18
CA LEU A 73 -0.30 0.82 1.16
C LEU A 73 -1.10 0.41 2.39
N LEU A 74 -0.74 0.91 3.59
CA LEU A 74 -1.52 0.67 4.81
C LEU A 74 -2.93 1.25 4.72
N GLY A 75 -3.07 2.45 4.16
CA GLY A 75 -4.37 3.07 3.89
C GLY A 75 -5.23 2.23 2.95
N ALA A 76 -4.63 1.67 1.89
CA ALA A 76 -5.35 0.79 0.96
C ALA A 76 -5.78 -0.54 1.59
N VAL A 77 -4.96 -1.14 2.46
CA VAL A 77 -5.38 -2.31 3.26
C VAL A 77 -6.51 -1.95 4.22
N ALA A 78 -6.39 -0.81 4.93
CA ALA A 78 -7.43 -0.34 5.83
C ALA A 78 -8.76 -0.06 5.11
N GLY A 79 -8.70 0.51 3.90
CA GLY A 79 -9.86 0.74 3.04
C GLY A 79 -10.59 -0.56 2.68
N LEU A 80 -9.85 -1.61 2.32
CA LEU A 80 -10.42 -2.94 2.07
C LEU A 80 -11.06 -3.53 3.34
N ILE A 81 -10.43 -3.38 4.50
CA ILE A 81 -10.99 -3.86 5.77
C ILE A 81 -12.33 -3.16 6.04
N VAL A 82 -12.40 -1.83 5.85
CA VAL A 82 -13.64 -1.08 6.06
C VAL A 82 -14.72 -1.47 5.05
N ASP A 83 -14.36 -1.69 3.79
CA ASP A 83 -15.29 -2.23 2.77
C ASP A 83 -15.89 -3.57 3.21
N CYS A 84 -15.05 -4.48 3.73
CA CYS A 84 -15.48 -5.77 4.25
C CYS A 84 -16.43 -5.62 5.46
N VAL A 85 -16.14 -4.69 6.37
CA VAL A 85 -16.97 -4.41 7.56
C VAL A 85 -18.30 -3.80 7.15
N MET A 86 -18.31 -2.81 6.26
CA MET A 86 -19.54 -2.18 5.77
C MET A 86 -20.41 -3.19 5.02
N SER A 87 -19.81 -3.99 4.14
CA SER A 87 -20.48 -5.09 3.45
C SER A 87 -21.06 -6.14 4.42
N PHE A 88 -20.49 -6.31 5.61
CA PHE A 88 -21.05 -7.17 6.65
C PHE A 88 -22.26 -6.52 7.35
N LEU A 89 -22.18 -5.22 7.64
CA LEU A 89 -23.23 -4.48 8.33
C LEU A 89 -24.47 -4.24 7.46
N GLU A 90 -24.30 -4.04 6.16
CA GLU A 90 -25.39 -3.72 5.22
C GLU A 90 -26.20 -4.96 4.79
N GLY A 91 -25.66 -6.17 5.05
CA GLY A 91 -26.32 -7.43 4.75
C GLY A 91 -26.54 -7.65 3.24
N PRO A 92 -27.64 -8.28 2.81
CA PRO A 92 -27.87 -8.61 1.39
C PRO A 92 -28.24 -7.40 0.52
N ARG A 93 -28.31 -6.19 1.09
CA ARG A 93 -28.55 -4.97 0.30
C ARG A 93 -27.28 -4.65 -0.49
N GLN A 94 -27.39 -4.64 -1.81
CA GLN A 94 -26.30 -4.20 -2.68
C GLN A 94 -26.21 -2.68 -2.65
N THR A 95 -25.38 -2.16 -1.75
CA THR A 95 -25.04 -0.74 -1.64
C THR A 95 -23.58 -0.53 -2.03
N MET A 96 -23.30 0.55 -2.78
CA MET A 96 -21.93 0.91 -3.20
C MET A 96 -21.11 1.61 -2.09
N SER A 97 -21.68 1.75 -0.90
CA SER A 97 -21.11 2.48 0.25
C SER A 97 -19.77 1.92 0.69
N GLY A 98 -19.61 0.59 0.80
CA GLY A 98 -18.34 -0.04 1.15
C GLY A 98 -17.19 0.39 0.22
N GLY A 99 -17.42 0.32 -1.09
CA GLY A 99 -16.46 0.76 -2.11
C GLY A 99 -16.13 2.26 -2.03
N ILE A 100 -17.13 3.10 -1.72
CA ILE A 100 -16.92 4.54 -1.51
C ILE A 100 -16.04 4.78 -0.28
N TYR A 101 -16.31 4.12 0.85
CA TYR A 101 -15.49 4.24 2.06
C TYR A 101 -14.06 3.75 1.84
N ASN A 102 -13.87 2.68 1.08
CA ASN A 102 -12.55 2.20 0.67
C ASN A 102 -11.76 3.31 -0.05
N ILE A 103 -12.35 3.91 -1.09
CA ILE A 103 -11.71 4.99 -1.85
C ILE A 103 -11.39 6.18 -0.94
N LEU A 104 -12.32 6.60 -0.08
CA LEU A 104 -12.09 7.71 0.84
C LEU A 104 -10.92 7.45 1.80
N ILE A 105 -10.80 6.23 2.32
CA ILE A 105 -9.70 5.84 3.22
C ILE A 105 -8.37 5.78 2.45
N VAL A 106 -8.37 5.26 1.23
CA VAL A 106 -7.17 5.27 0.37
C VAL A 106 -6.72 6.71 0.10
N LEU A 107 -7.65 7.61 -0.23
CA LEU A 107 -7.36 9.02 -0.45
C LEU A 107 -6.83 9.71 0.81
N LEU A 108 -7.43 9.45 1.97
CA LEU A 108 -6.92 9.94 3.25
C LEU A 108 -5.51 9.44 3.52
N GLY A 109 -5.24 8.15 3.28
CA GLY A 109 -3.91 7.57 3.37
C GLY A 109 -2.90 8.25 2.44
N ALA A 110 -3.30 8.57 1.21
CA ALA A 110 -2.46 9.32 0.28
C ALA A 110 -2.14 10.73 0.79
N ILE A 111 -3.15 11.48 1.26
CA ILE A 111 -2.97 12.85 1.79
C ILE A 111 -2.06 12.84 3.01
N ILE A 112 -2.30 11.95 3.97
CA ILE A 112 -1.47 11.80 5.17
C ILE A 112 -0.05 11.41 4.78
N GLY A 113 0.10 10.43 3.87
CA GLY A 113 1.40 10.00 3.39
C GLY A 113 2.19 11.16 2.77
N ILE A 114 1.55 12.00 1.94
CA ILE A 114 2.19 13.17 1.33
C ILE A 114 2.62 14.17 2.41
N ALA A 115 1.73 14.49 3.36
CA ALA A 115 2.03 15.43 4.43
C ALA A 115 3.22 14.96 5.29
N VAL A 116 3.27 13.68 5.64
CA VAL A 116 4.38 13.08 6.39
C VAL A 116 5.67 13.11 5.58
N GLU A 117 5.65 12.67 4.32
CA GLU A 117 6.83 12.66 3.44
C GLU A 117 7.40 14.07 3.24
N VAL A 118 6.55 15.08 3.03
CA VAL A 118 6.98 16.48 2.94
C VAL A 118 7.63 16.95 4.24
N SER A 119 7.09 16.55 5.39
CA SER A 119 7.60 16.95 6.70
C SER A 119 8.97 16.32 6.98
N VAL A 120 9.13 15.03 6.67
CA VAL A 120 10.42 14.32 6.78
C VAL A 120 11.48 14.97 5.89
N ARG A 121 11.16 15.22 4.61
CA ARG A 121 12.10 15.86 3.67
C ARG A 121 12.47 17.28 4.06
N ARG A 122 11.55 18.02 4.69
CA ARG A 122 11.84 19.36 5.23
C ARG A 122 12.81 19.28 6.41
N ALA A 123 12.60 18.33 7.32
CA ALA A 123 13.49 18.13 8.46
C ALA A 123 14.91 17.74 8.02
N GLU A 124 15.04 16.84 7.04
CA GLU A 124 16.34 16.43 6.48
C GLU A 124 17.09 17.57 5.79
N ARG A 125 16.39 18.53 5.16
CA ARG A 125 17.02 19.70 4.52
C ARG A 125 17.41 20.81 5.50
N ALA A 126 16.87 20.78 6.72
CA ALA A 126 17.17 21.76 7.75
C ALA A 126 18.37 21.36 8.64
N GLN A 127 18.90 20.14 8.44
CA GLN A 127 20.12 19.61 9.06
C GLN A 127 21.30 19.76 8.12
#